data_AF-A0A6A5YKJ9-F1
#
_entry.id   AF-A0A6A5YKJ9-F1
#
_cell.length_a   1.000
_cell.length_b   1.000
_cell.length_c   1.000
_cell.angle_alpha   90.00
_cell.angle_beta   90.00
_cell.angle_gamma   90.00
#
_symmetry.space_group_name_H-M   'P 1'
#
loop_
_entity.id
_entity.type
_entity.pdbx_description
1 polymer ?
#
loop_
_entity_poly.entity_id
_entity_poly.type
_entity_poly.pdbx_seq_one_letter_code
_entity_poly.pdbx_strand_id
1 'polypeptide(L)' 'KNINRVLNTIKVVSLLLDISKYKFNITSIKYLGFIIKVEKGLYINLKKVKAIKK' A
#
# COMPACT_ATOMS: atom_id res chain seq x y z
N LYS A 1 3.27 -10.88 -12.00
CA LYS A 1 2.36 -12.05 -11.84
C LYS A 1 1.35 -11.88 -10.70
N ASN A 2 1.74 -11.39 -9.52
CA ASN A 2 0.85 -11.36 -8.34
C ASN A 2 -0.29 -10.33 -8.42
N ILE A 3 -0.07 -9.15 -9.04
CA ILE A 3 -1.10 -8.10 -9.16
C ILE A 3 -2.33 -8.61 -9.92
N ASN A 4 -2.13 -9.21 -11.10
CA ASN A 4 -3.23 -9.74 -11.91
C ASN A 4 -4.03 -10.82 -11.17
N ARG A 5 -3.36 -11.64 -10.36
CA ARG A 5 -4.03 -12.64 -9.52
C ARG A 5 -4.92 -11.99 -8.46
N VAL A 6 -4.43 -10.95 -7.78
CA VAL A 6 -5.21 -10.21 -6.77
C VAL A 6 -6.41 -9.50 -7.42
N LEU A 7 -6.19 -8.81 -8.55
CA LEU A 7 -7.28 -8.13 -9.29
C LEU A 7 -8.35 -9.12 -9.76
N ASN A 8 -7.95 -10.30 -10.25
CA ASN A 8 -8.90 -11.35 -10.64
C ASN A 8 -9.71 -11.85 -9.44
N THR A 9 -9.09 -12.09 -8.28
CA THR A 9 -9.83 -12.49 -7.07
C THR A 9 -10.85 -11.44 -6.67
N ILE A 10 -10.48 -10.15 -6.65
CA ILE A 10 -11.37 -9.04 -6.31
C ILE A 10 -12.56 -8.97 -7.28
N LYS A 11 -12.30 -9.17 -8.59
CA LYS A 11 -13.33 -9.25 -9.62
C LYS A 11 -14.29 -10.43 -9.41
N VAL A 12 -13.76 -11.60 -9.05
CA VAL A 12 -14.56 -12.82 -8.79
C VAL A 12 -15.49 -12.65 -7.59
N VAL A 13 -15.05 -11.95 -6.54
CA VAL A 13 -15.88 -11.68 -5.35
C VAL A 13 -16.79 -10.46 -5.52
N SER A 14 -16.97 -9.95 -6.75
CA SER A 14 -17.82 -8.81 -7.09
C SER A 14 -17.52 -7.53 -6.30
N LEU A 15 -16.29 -7.37 -5.81
CA LEU A 15 -15.86 -6.12 -5.18
C LEU A 15 -15.55 -5.11 -6.29
N LEU A 16 -16.28 -4.00 -6.29
CA LEU A 16 -16.02 -2.87 -7.19
C LEU A 16 -14.75 -2.16 -6.76
N LEU A 17 -13.74 -2.19 -7.64
CA LEU A 17 -12.45 -1.54 -7.42
C LEU A 17 -12.23 -0.47 -8.49
N ASP A 18 -12.08 0.78 -8.06
CA ASP A 18 -11.71 1.89 -8.92
C ASP A 18 -10.19 1.94 -9.09
N ILE A 19 -9.70 1.32 -10.17
CA ILE A 19 -8.26 1.18 -10.47
C ILE A 19 -7.55 2.54 -10.53
N SER A 20 -8.25 3.63 -10.88
CA SER A 20 -7.66 4.96 -11.03
C SER A 20 -7.09 5.53 -9.72
N LYS A 21 -7.60 5.06 -8.57
CA LYS A 21 -7.14 5.50 -7.24
C LYS A 21 -5.83 4.84 -6.79
N TYR A 22 -5.37 3.81 -7.50
CA TYR A 22 -4.21 3.01 -7.09
C TYR A 22 -2.95 3.40 -7.88
N LYS A 23 -1.81 3.32 -7.20
CA LYS A 23 -0.49 3.60 -7.78
C LYS A 23 0.29 2.30 -7.90
N PHE A 24 0.67 1.96 -9.13
CA PHE A 24 1.45 0.75 -9.43
C PHE A 24 2.89 1.13 -9.81
N ASN A 25 3.80 0.15 -9.69
CA ASN A 25 5.22 0.28 -10.06
C ASN A 25 5.93 1.50 -9.42
N ILE A 26 5.62 1.79 -8.15
CA ILE A 26 6.23 2.87 -7.37
C ILE A 26 7.33 2.34 -6.45
N THR A 27 8.37 3.13 -6.25
CA THR A 27 9.53 2.79 -5.39
C THR A 27 9.28 3.03 -3.90
N SER A 28 8.24 3.80 -3.55
CA SER A 28 7.84 4.03 -2.17
C SER A 28 6.34 4.27 -2.01
N ILE A 29 5.75 3.76 -0.93
CA ILE A 29 4.33 3.96 -0.59
C ILE A 29 4.13 4.17 0.91
N LYS A 30 3.15 4.99 1.28
CA LYS A 30 2.66 5.09 2.65
C LYS A 30 1.55 4.07 2.88
N TYR A 31 1.73 3.16 3.83
CA TYR A 31 0.74 2.14 4.17
C TYR A 31 0.71 1.87 5.68
N LEU A 32 -0.47 1.87 6.29
CA LEU A 32 -0.69 1.68 7.74
C LEU A 32 0.16 2.59 8.66
N GLY A 33 0.63 3.73 8.16
CA GLY A 33 1.53 4.62 8.90
C GLY A 33 2.99 4.18 8.87
N PHE A 34 3.38 3.42 7.85
CA PHE A 34 4.76 3.11 7.51
C PHE A 34 5.04 3.64 6.10
N ILE A 35 6.30 3.96 5.83
CA ILE A 35 6.80 4.22 4.50
C ILE A 35 7.51 2.95 4.05
N ILE A 36 6.93 2.24 3.09
CA ILE A 36 7.51 1.04 2.49
C ILE A 36 8.37 1.50 1.31
N LYS A 37 9.65 1.12 1.27
CA LYS A 37 10.55 1.41 0.14
C LYS A 37 11.11 0.12 -0.44
N VAL A 38 11.20 0.07 -1.77
CA VAL A 38 11.92 -1.00 -2.48
C VAL A 38 13.39 -0.96 -2.04
N GLU A 39 14.03 -2.13 -1.90
CA GLU A 39 15.42 -2.37 -1.42
C GLU A 39 15.72 -1.99 0.04
N LYS A 40 15.06 -0.98 0.60
CA LYS A 40 15.38 -0.43 1.91
C LYS A 40 14.45 -0.86 3.06
N GLY A 41 13.39 -1.63 2.78
CA GLY A 41 12.50 -2.23 3.78
C GLY A 41 11.36 -1.33 4.28
N LEU A 42 10.83 -1.66 5.46
CA LEU A 42 9.72 -0.96 6.13
C LEU A 42 10.25 0.15 7.06
N TYR A 43 9.91 1.40 6.78
CA TYR A 43 10.22 2.54 7.65
C TYR A 43 8.99 2.97 8.44
N ILE A 44 9.16 3.27 9.72
CA ILE A 44 8.09 3.84 10.55
C ILE A 44 7.84 5.29 10.14
N ASN A 45 6.58 5.68 9.95
CA ASN A 45 6.24 7.09 9.74
C ASN A 45 6.39 7.86 11.06
N LEU A 46 7.47 8.64 11.17
CA LEU A 46 7.76 9.45 12.36
C LEU A 46 6.63 10.43 12.72
N LYS A 47 5.84 10.92 11.75
CA LYS A 47 4.68 11.78 12.04
C LYS A 47 3.60 11.02 12.84
N LYS A 48 3.38 9.74 12.54
CA LYS A 48 2.43 8.89 13.28
C LYS A 48 2.94 8.61 14.69
N VAL A 49 4.24 8.32 14.84
CA VAL A 49 4.85 8.08 16.15
C VAL A 49 4.79 9.32 17.05
N LYS A 50 5.05 10.51 16.48
CA LYS A 50 4.94 11.78 17.22
C LYS A 50 3.54 12.08 17.74
N ALA A 51 2.49 11.57 17.10
CA ALA A 51 1.11 11.74 17.60
C ALA A 51 0.82 10.88 18.85
N ILE A 52 1.60 9.82 19.08
CA ILE A 52 1.42 8.87 20.20
C ILE A 52 2.39 9.19 21.34
N LYS A 53 3.63 9.57 21.02
CA LYS A 53 4.60 10.05 22.01
C LYS A 53 4.28 11.51 22.37
N LYS A 54 3.53 11.67 23.46
CA LYS A 54 3.41 12.93 24.20
C LYS A 54 4.69 13.22 24.96
#